data_AF-A0A7J3T9E7-F1
#
_entry.id   AF-A0A7J3T9E7-F1
#
_cell.length_a   1.000
_cell.length_b   1.000
_cell.length_c   1.000
_cell.angle_alpha   90.00
_cell.angle_beta   90.00
_cell.angle_gamma   90.00
#
_symmetry.space_group_name_H-M   'P 1'
#
loop_
_entity.id
_entity.type
_entity.pdbx_description
1 polymer ?
#
loop_
_entity_poly.entity_id
_entity_poly.type
_entity_poly.pdbx_seq_one_letter_code
_entity_poly.pdbx_strand_id
1 'polypeptide(L)'
;MTESPNEGTYTYGNYKLEQGSGALIVTLSDEQIATIVTRLGDVVNISLEQLDAKLVGIWSDVNDTYALVETAYGDMSAKLDAIDAKITDVKNGIATIQTTLGNIQTSLSNLDAKITSLQGDVATVQTALGDIQVSLEDLNAAVEANANSLDDLKGSVATIQTSLGEIKGTITDIKDGVATIETDLGTVKTDVSDIKTTTEDTSGSVSTTLYWEIGVLILVIITLVLVAYVIIQVNKLSKSAVKEETVEETSEETE
;
A
#
# COMPACT_ATOMS: atom_id res chain seq x y z
N MET A 1 -27.23 -10.24 24.24
CA MET A 1 -27.34 -9.81 25.64
C MET A 1 -25.95 -9.41 26.07
N THR A 2 -25.74 -8.11 26.23
CA THR A 2 -24.49 -7.49 26.67
C THR A 2 -24.43 -7.63 28.19
N GLU A 3 -23.47 -8.38 28.72
CA GLU A 3 -23.24 -8.45 30.16
C GLU A 3 -22.58 -7.15 30.62
N SER A 4 -23.27 -6.42 31.51
CA SER A 4 -22.69 -5.31 32.26
C SER A 4 -21.56 -5.80 33.16
N PRO A 5 -20.49 -5.00 33.38
CA PRO A 5 -19.52 -5.33 34.40
C PRO A 5 -20.19 -5.27 35.77
N ASN A 6 -20.00 -6.33 36.54
CA ASN A 6 -20.53 -6.53 37.87
C ASN A 6 -20.02 -5.41 38.80
N GLU A 7 -20.87 -4.46 39.18
CA GLU A 7 -20.60 -3.45 40.21
C GLU A 7 -20.61 -4.14 41.59
N GLY A 8 -19.55 -4.87 41.89
CA GLY A 8 -19.29 -5.39 43.22
C GLY A 8 -18.97 -4.24 44.18
N THR A 9 -19.67 -4.18 45.31
CA THR A 9 -19.35 -3.27 46.41
C THR A 9 -17.96 -3.59 46.97
N TYR A 10 -16.97 -2.76 46.68
CA TYR A 10 -15.63 -2.88 47.25
C TYR A 10 -15.63 -2.42 48.71
N THR A 11 -15.36 -3.34 49.64
CA THR A 11 -15.20 -3.02 51.06
C THR A 11 -13.85 -2.35 51.26
N TYR A 12 -13.82 -1.05 51.53
CA TYR A 12 -12.59 -0.31 51.88
C TYR A 12 -12.12 -0.71 53.29
N GLY A 13 -11.23 -1.69 53.36
CA GLY A 13 -10.44 -1.95 54.57
C GLY A 13 -9.09 -1.26 54.48
N ASN A 14 -8.53 -0.85 55.61
CA ASN A 14 -7.13 -0.40 55.72
C ASN A 14 -6.18 -1.61 55.56
N TYR A 15 -6.20 -2.25 54.40
CA TYR A 15 -5.29 -3.35 54.09
C TYR A 15 -3.93 -2.76 53.68
N LYS A 16 -2.85 -3.24 54.31
CA LYS A 16 -1.50 -2.95 53.84
C LYS A 16 -1.20 -3.85 52.66
N LEU A 17 -0.61 -3.28 51.60
CA LEU A 17 -0.11 -4.07 50.49
C LEU A 17 1.11 -4.88 50.97
N GLU A 18 1.04 -6.20 50.90
CA GLU A 18 2.16 -7.09 51.23
C GLU A 18 2.78 -7.74 49.99
N GLN A 19 1.97 -8.00 48.95
CA GLN A 19 2.40 -8.50 47.65
C GLN A 19 1.60 -7.81 46.54
N GLY A 20 2.31 -7.27 45.56
CA GLY A 20 1.79 -6.56 44.40
C GLY A 20 1.85 -7.35 43.09
N SER A 21 2.60 -8.45 43.03
CA SER A 21 2.75 -9.23 41.79
C SER A 21 1.41 -9.65 41.18
N GLY A 22 1.14 -9.19 39.96
CA GLY A 22 -0.09 -9.45 39.22
C GLY A 22 -1.30 -8.61 39.69
N ALA A 23 -1.08 -7.59 40.51
CA ALA A 23 -2.10 -6.61 40.86
C ALA A 23 -2.30 -5.58 39.73
N LEU A 24 -3.47 -4.94 39.74
CA LEU A 24 -3.86 -3.91 38.78
C LEU A 24 -3.93 -2.55 39.48
N ILE A 25 -3.17 -1.58 38.99
CA ILE A 25 -3.36 -0.17 39.32
C ILE A 25 -4.55 0.32 38.51
N VAL A 26 -5.67 0.61 39.19
CA VAL A 26 -6.93 0.98 38.53
C VAL A 26 -7.10 2.48 38.38
N THR A 27 -6.55 3.26 39.31
CA THR A 27 -6.55 4.72 39.23
C THR A 27 -5.32 5.29 39.90
N LEU A 28 -4.89 6.44 39.40
CA LEU A 28 -3.96 7.31 40.09
C LEU A 28 -4.60 8.68 40.28
N SER A 29 -4.66 9.14 41.52
CA SER A 29 -5.18 10.47 41.85
C SER A 29 -4.13 11.57 41.70
N ASP A 30 -4.60 12.82 41.60
CA ASP A 30 -3.76 14.03 41.59
C ASP A 30 -2.86 14.16 42.84
N GLU A 31 -3.28 13.55 43.96
CA GLU A 31 -2.51 13.47 45.21
C GLU A 31 -1.46 12.34 45.19
N GLN A 32 -1.18 11.76 44.03
CA GLN A 32 -0.24 10.65 43.85
C GLN A 32 -0.58 9.41 44.68
N ILE A 33 -1.87 9.16 44.91
CA ILE A 33 -2.36 7.92 45.52
C ILE A 33 -2.81 6.97 44.42
N ALA A 34 -2.19 5.79 44.38
CA ALA A 34 -2.59 4.68 43.53
C ALA A 34 -3.66 3.83 44.23
N THR A 35 -4.77 3.57 43.54
CA THR A 35 -5.73 2.55 43.93
C THR A 35 -5.35 1.26 43.23
N ILE A 36 -5.12 0.20 44.01
CA ILE A 36 -4.63 -1.09 43.53
C ILE A 36 -5.67 -2.15 43.85
N VAL A 37 -6.02 -2.96 42.86
CA VAL A 37 -6.77 -4.21 43.05
C VAL A 37 -5.79 -5.36 43.04
N THR A 38 -5.63 -6.05 44.17
CA THR A 38 -4.74 -7.21 44.27
C THR A 38 -5.31 -8.41 43.51
N ARG A 39 -4.49 -9.44 43.29
CA ARG A 39 -4.93 -10.69 42.67
C ARG A 39 -6.03 -11.42 43.47
N LEU A 40 -6.15 -11.13 44.78
CA LEU A 40 -7.21 -11.67 45.64
C LEU A 40 -8.48 -10.82 45.65
N GLY A 41 -8.49 -9.69 44.92
CA GLY A 41 -9.62 -8.77 44.80
C GLY A 41 -9.67 -7.70 45.89
N ASP A 42 -8.65 -7.62 46.77
CA ASP A 42 -8.57 -6.58 47.78
C ASP A 42 -8.24 -5.23 47.14
N VAL A 43 -8.86 -4.16 47.62
CA VAL A 43 -8.58 -2.79 47.19
C VAL A 43 -7.67 -2.12 48.22
N VAL A 44 -6.53 -1.62 47.74
CA VAL A 44 -5.52 -0.94 48.57
C VAL A 44 -5.20 0.42 47.98
N ASN A 45 -5.15 1.45 48.84
CA ASN A 45 -4.66 2.76 48.47
C ASN A 45 -3.24 2.95 49.02
N ILE A 46 -2.31 3.33 48.16
CA ILE A 46 -0.91 3.55 48.54
C ILE A 46 -0.36 4.77 47.80
N SER A 47 0.45 5.58 48.48
CA SER A 47 1.14 6.69 47.82
C SER A 47 2.19 6.18 46.84
N LEU A 48 2.43 6.91 45.75
CA LEU A 48 3.47 6.57 44.78
C LEU A 48 4.87 6.53 45.40
N GLU A 49 5.14 7.39 46.38
CA GLU A 49 6.40 7.39 47.12
C GLU A 49 6.62 6.05 47.84
N GLN A 50 5.58 5.49 48.46
CA GLN A 50 5.66 4.18 49.12
C GLN A 50 5.66 3.02 48.13
N LEU A 51 4.96 3.17 47.01
CA LEU A 51 4.89 2.14 45.98
C LEU A 51 6.25 1.94 45.29
N ASP A 52 7.07 3.00 45.21
CA ASP A 52 8.35 3.01 44.47
C ASP A 52 8.16 2.54 43.03
N ALA A 53 7.17 3.13 42.37
CA ALA A 53 6.68 2.70 41.07
C ALA A 53 7.59 3.17 39.93
N LYS A 54 7.92 2.26 39.01
CA LYS A 54 8.70 2.53 37.81
C LYS A 54 8.09 1.84 36.59
N LEU A 55 7.97 2.58 35.49
CA LEU A 55 7.59 2.02 34.20
C LEU A 55 8.73 1.20 33.60
N VAL A 56 8.40 -0.01 33.14
CA VAL A 56 9.37 -0.94 32.53
C VAL A 56 9.05 -1.21 31.07
N GLY A 57 7.75 -1.28 30.73
CA GLY A 57 7.32 -1.64 29.40
C GLY A 57 5.87 -1.29 29.16
N ILE A 58 5.48 -1.33 27.89
CA ILE A 58 4.08 -1.27 27.47
C ILE A 58 3.82 -2.51 26.63
N TRP A 59 2.69 -3.15 26.88
CA TRP A 59 2.23 -4.32 26.17
C TRP A 59 0.73 -4.23 25.95
N SER A 60 0.23 -4.88 24.90
CA SER A 60 -1.19 -4.97 24.62
C SER A 60 -1.62 -6.43 24.64
N ASP A 61 -2.83 -6.68 25.15
CA ASP A 61 -3.56 -7.90 24.85
C ASP A 61 -4.60 -7.65 23.74
N VAL A 62 -5.58 -8.56 23.63
CA VAL A 62 -6.60 -8.50 22.58
C VAL A 62 -7.57 -7.34 22.78
N ASN A 63 -7.71 -6.82 24.00
CA ASN A 63 -8.76 -5.86 24.37
C ASN A 63 -8.20 -4.52 24.86
N ASP A 64 -7.02 -4.52 25.49
CA ASP A 64 -6.50 -3.37 26.22
C ASP A 64 -4.97 -3.26 26.10
N THR A 65 -4.48 -2.04 26.29
CA THR A 65 -3.05 -1.73 26.41
C THR A 65 -2.70 -1.39 27.86
N TYR A 66 -1.62 -1.99 28.35
CA TYR A 66 -1.15 -1.87 29.73
C TYR A 66 0.30 -1.41 29.79
N ALA A 67 0.62 -0.68 30.85
CA ALA A 67 1.97 -0.49 31.32
C ALA A 67 2.36 -1.59 32.32
N LEU A 68 3.57 -2.13 32.18
CA LEU A 68 4.24 -2.91 33.21
C LEU A 68 4.89 -1.94 34.20
N VAL A 69 4.50 -2.06 35.47
CA VAL A 69 4.98 -1.20 36.56
C VAL A 69 5.72 -2.07 37.57
N GLU A 70 7.03 -1.89 37.68
CA GLU A 70 7.81 -2.44 38.79
C GLU A 70 7.55 -1.59 40.04
N THR A 71 7.38 -2.26 41.18
CA THR A 71 7.13 -1.60 42.48
C THR A 71 7.93 -2.30 43.57
N ALA A 72 8.04 -1.68 44.75
CA ALA A 72 8.63 -2.33 45.93
C ALA A 72 7.89 -3.62 46.37
N TYR A 73 6.67 -3.84 45.87
CA TYR A 73 5.82 -4.98 46.19
C TYR A 73 5.74 -6.01 45.05
N GLY A 74 6.46 -5.80 43.95
CA GLY A 74 6.50 -6.65 42.76
C GLY A 74 5.76 -6.06 41.56
N ASP A 75 5.79 -6.81 40.46
CA ASP A 75 5.31 -6.34 39.16
C ASP A 75 3.78 -6.21 39.09
N MET A 76 3.32 -5.03 38.72
CA MET A 76 1.92 -4.70 38.53
C MET A 76 1.63 -4.34 37.08
N SER A 77 0.36 -4.37 36.71
CA SER A 77 -0.11 -3.78 35.46
C SER A 77 -0.90 -2.51 35.77
N ALA A 78 -0.84 -1.54 34.87
CA ALA A 78 -1.71 -0.36 34.90
C ALA A 78 -2.29 -0.15 33.51
N LYS A 79 -3.59 0.10 33.39
CA LYS A 79 -4.11 0.59 32.11
C LYS A 79 -3.52 1.97 31.85
N LEU A 80 -3.31 2.30 30.57
CA LEU A 80 -2.66 3.57 30.23
C LEU A 80 -3.51 4.79 30.65
N ASP A 81 -4.84 4.70 30.59
CA ASP A 81 -5.76 5.73 31.08
C ASP A 81 -5.66 5.95 32.60
N ALA A 82 -5.44 4.89 33.39
CA ALA A 82 -5.31 4.93 34.83
C ALA A 82 -4.08 5.72 35.34
N ILE A 83 -3.08 5.92 34.48
CA ILE A 83 -1.82 6.62 34.79
C ILE A 83 -1.63 7.91 33.99
N ASP A 84 -2.73 8.47 33.47
CA ASP A 84 -2.75 9.70 32.66
C ASP A 84 -1.73 9.67 31.51
N ALA A 85 -1.67 8.53 30.81
CA ALA A 85 -0.72 8.35 29.73
C ALA A 85 -1.12 9.14 28.48
N LYS A 86 -0.15 9.87 27.92
CA LYS A 86 -0.32 10.66 26.70
C LYS A 86 0.90 10.53 25.80
N ILE A 87 0.67 10.34 24.51
CA ILE A 87 1.73 10.43 23.50
C ILE A 87 2.13 11.90 23.35
N THR A 88 3.41 12.20 23.59
CA THR A 88 3.95 13.57 23.48
C THR A 88 4.79 13.77 22.24
N ASP A 89 5.38 12.70 21.71
CA ASP A 89 6.23 12.74 20.52
C ASP A 89 6.25 11.37 19.85
N VAL A 90 6.48 11.35 18.55
CA VAL A 90 6.69 10.12 17.78
C VAL A 90 7.86 10.34 16.85
N LYS A 91 8.83 9.42 16.89
CA LYS A 91 9.99 9.47 16.02
C LYS A 91 10.48 8.09 15.66
N ASN A 92 10.75 7.88 14.38
CA ASN A 92 11.13 6.60 13.78
C ASN A 92 10.24 5.43 14.25
N GLY A 93 8.93 5.66 14.36
CA GLY A 93 7.98 4.64 14.82
C GLY A 93 7.94 4.38 16.32
N ILE A 94 8.72 5.12 17.11
CA ILE A 94 8.77 5.04 18.56
C ILE A 94 7.96 6.20 19.13
N ALA A 95 6.95 5.88 19.94
CA ALA A 95 6.19 6.86 20.70
C ALA A 95 6.90 7.13 22.03
N THR A 96 7.08 8.42 22.35
CA THR A 96 7.37 8.87 23.70
C THR A 96 6.06 9.16 24.40
N ILE A 97 5.83 8.46 25.51
CA ILE A 97 4.61 8.56 26.32
C ILE A 97 5.00 9.18 27.66
N GLN A 98 4.29 10.24 28.02
CA GLN A 98 4.32 10.84 29.34
C GLN A 98 3.18 10.27 30.17
N THR A 99 3.46 9.92 31.40
CA THR A 99 2.48 9.43 32.39
C THR A 99 2.77 10.10 33.74
N THR A 100 1.88 9.94 34.71
CA THR A 100 2.18 10.39 36.08
C THR A 100 3.32 9.60 36.75
N LEU A 101 3.64 8.40 36.26
CA LEU A 101 4.75 7.57 36.74
C LEU A 101 6.09 7.89 36.03
N GLY A 102 6.09 8.85 35.11
CA GLY A 102 7.26 9.24 34.32
C GLY A 102 7.09 8.98 32.83
N ASN A 103 8.20 9.08 32.10
CA ASN A 103 8.22 8.91 30.65
C ASN A 103 8.66 7.49 30.27
N ILE A 104 8.07 6.96 29.20
CA ILE A 104 8.46 5.69 28.59
C ILE A 104 8.45 5.80 27.07
N GLN A 105 9.34 5.07 26.42
CA GLN A 105 9.35 4.90 24.98
C GLN A 105 8.90 3.49 24.61
N THR A 106 8.03 3.38 23.63
CA THR A 106 7.56 2.09 23.10
C THR A 106 7.34 2.19 21.60
N SER A 107 7.41 1.07 20.89
CA SER A 107 7.01 1.05 19.49
C SER A 107 5.52 1.34 19.39
N LEU A 108 5.12 2.06 18.34
CA LEU A 108 3.71 2.27 18.07
C LEU A 108 2.95 0.94 17.87
N SER A 109 3.61 -0.14 17.41
CA SER A 109 3.00 -1.47 17.33
C SER A 109 2.51 -2.02 18.69
N ASN A 110 3.20 -1.69 19.79
CA ASN A 110 2.79 -2.08 21.13
C ASN A 110 1.56 -1.28 21.62
N LEU A 111 1.18 -0.21 20.92
CA LEU A 111 0.00 0.62 21.20
C LEU A 111 -1.20 0.29 20.31
N ASP A 112 -1.18 -0.86 19.62
CA ASP A 112 -2.13 -1.24 18.56
C ASP A 112 -2.33 -0.12 17.53
N ALA A 113 -1.25 0.58 17.20
CA ALA A 113 -1.33 1.76 16.36
C ALA A 113 -1.64 1.40 14.90
N LYS A 114 -2.63 2.10 14.34
CA LYS A 114 -3.10 1.93 12.96
C LYS A 114 -3.18 3.29 12.29
N ILE A 115 -2.64 3.39 11.08
CA ILE A 115 -2.88 4.56 10.24
C ILE A 115 -4.34 4.53 9.79
N THR A 116 -5.10 5.58 10.05
CA THR A 116 -6.53 5.67 9.69
C THR A 116 -6.78 6.64 8.55
N SER A 117 -5.88 7.59 8.32
CA SER A 117 -5.91 8.45 7.14
C SER A 117 -4.53 8.99 6.80
N LEU A 118 -4.35 9.36 5.53
CA LEU A 118 -3.13 9.97 4.99
C LEU A 118 -3.51 11.22 4.20
N GLN A 119 -2.79 12.32 4.44
CA GLN A 119 -2.93 13.56 3.68
C GLN A 119 -1.55 14.17 3.44
N GLY A 120 -1.04 14.02 2.21
CA GLY A 120 0.34 14.40 1.89
C GLY A 120 1.33 13.61 2.75
N ASP A 121 2.24 14.33 3.42
CA ASP A 121 3.28 13.74 4.26
C ASP A 121 2.85 13.53 5.73
N VAL A 122 1.57 13.72 6.04
CA VAL A 122 1.02 13.55 7.39
C VAL A 122 0.05 12.37 7.44
N ALA A 123 0.25 11.51 8.43
CA ALA A 123 -0.62 10.41 8.79
C ALA A 123 -1.42 10.72 10.05
N THR A 124 -2.71 10.42 10.04
CA THR A 124 -3.47 10.24 11.29
C THR A 124 -3.28 8.80 11.74
N VAL A 125 -2.76 8.63 12.94
CA VAL A 125 -2.50 7.33 13.57
C VAL A 125 -3.43 7.20 14.76
N GLN A 126 -4.34 6.23 14.70
CA GLN A 126 -5.12 5.81 15.85
C GLN A 126 -4.26 4.90 16.72
N THR A 127 -4.23 5.16 18.02
CA THR A 127 -3.54 4.35 19.02
C THR A 127 -4.47 4.03 20.18
N ALA A 128 -4.07 3.15 21.09
CA ALA A 128 -4.76 2.94 22.36
C ALA A 128 -4.90 4.22 23.22
N LEU A 129 -4.10 5.25 22.94
CA LEU A 129 -4.14 6.57 23.59
C LEU A 129 -4.91 7.64 22.80
N GLY A 130 -5.58 7.23 21.72
CA GLY A 130 -6.32 8.11 20.83
C GLY A 130 -5.59 8.42 19.53
N ASP A 131 -6.16 9.34 18.76
CA ASP A 131 -5.65 9.73 17.45
C ASP A 131 -4.57 10.80 17.56
N ILE A 132 -3.48 10.61 16.83
CA ILE A 132 -2.38 11.57 16.70
C ILE A 132 -2.07 11.83 15.23
N GLN A 133 -1.53 13.02 14.93
CA GLN A 133 -1.00 13.33 13.60
C GLN A 133 0.53 13.24 13.63
N VAL A 134 1.10 12.49 12.71
CA VAL A 134 2.52 12.18 12.66
C VAL A 134 3.01 12.34 11.23
N SER A 135 4.22 12.86 11.03
CA SER A 135 4.81 12.88 9.68
C SER A 135 5.15 11.46 9.23
N LEU A 136 5.12 11.20 7.92
CA LEU A 136 5.56 9.93 7.35
C LEU A 136 7.06 9.67 7.61
N GLU A 137 7.87 10.73 7.65
CA GLU A 137 9.29 10.65 8.03
C GLU A 137 9.47 10.11 9.45
N ASP A 138 8.68 10.62 10.40
CA ASP A 138 8.71 10.18 11.80
C ASP A 138 8.11 8.77 12.01
N LEU A 139 7.34 8.26 11.07
CA LEU A 139 6.93 6.85 11.03
C LEU A 139 8.01 5.94 10.42
N ASN A 140 9.15 6.52 10.01
CA ASN A 140 10.16 5.87 9.17
C ASN A 140 9.49 5.17 7.97
N ALA A 141 8.45 5.80 7.42
CA ALA A 141 7.68 5.26 6.32
C ALA A 141 8.46 5.51 5.02
N ALA A 142 9.01 4.44 4.45
CA ALA A 142 9.59 4.50 3.11
C ALA A 142 8.54 4.01 2.11
N VAL A 143 8.28 4.80 1.07
CA VAL A 143 7.52 4.36 -0.09
C VAL A 143 8.48 3.59 -1.00
N GLU A 144 8.44 2.26 -0.94
CA GLU A 144 9.19 1.43 -1.89
C GLU A 144 8.32 1.18 -3.13
N ALA A 145 8.52 2.00 -4.16
CA ALA A 145 7.95 1.74 -5.49
C ALA A 145 8.77 0.64 -6.18
N ASN A 146 8.21 -0.58 -6.26
CA ASN A 146 8.90 -1.76 -6.78
C ASN A 146 8.60 -2.02 -8.26
N ALA A 147 8.71 -1.00 -9.12
CA ALA A 147 8.38 -1.10 -10.55
C ALA A 147 9.57 -0.72 -11.44
N ASN A 148 10.01 -1.67 -12.28
CA ASN A 148 11.16 -1.50 -13.18
C ASN A 148 10.75 -0.96 -14.57
N SER A 149 9.45 -0.81 -14.85
CA SER A 149 8.95 -0.24 -16.12
C SER A 149 7.53 0.35 -16.00
N LEU A 150 7.15 1.16 -17.00
CA LEU A 150 5.84 1.82 -17.08
C LEU A 150 4.66 0.83 -17.22
N ASP A 151 4.89 -0.33 -17.84
CA ASP A 151 3.88 -1.38 -17.97
C ASP A 151 3.70 -2.17 -16.66
N ASP A 152 4.73 -2.23 -15.80
CA ASP A 152 4.62 -2.84 -14.47
C ASP A 152 3.72 -2.00 -13.54
N LEU A 153 3.65 -0.68 -13.71
CA LEU A 153 2.82 0.18 -12.85
C LEU A 153 1.30 -0.03 -13.03
N LYS A 154 0.84 -0.58 -14.16
CA LYS A 154 -0.59 -0.89 -14.36
C LYS A 154 -0.98 -2.12 -13.55
N GLY A 155 -1.60 -1.89 -12.39
CA GLY A 155 -2.01 -2.95 -11.46
C GLY A 155 -0.95 -3.33 -10.42
N SER A 156 0.16 -2.59 -10.34
CA SER A 156 1.14 -2.79 -9.27
C SER A 156 0.60 -2.32 -7.92
N VAL A 157 0.97 -3.06 -6.89
CA VAL A 157 0.76 -2.71 -5.48
C VAL A 157 1.98 -1.92 -5.03
N ALA A 158 1.79 -0.69 -4.56
CA ALA A 158 2.83 0.05 -3.86
C ALA A 158 2.83 -0.42 -2.40
N THR A 159 3.96 -0.94 -1.94
CA THR A 159 4.14 -1.33 -0.55
C THR A 159 4.72 -0.15 0.22
N ILE A 160 3.96 0.38 1.17
CA ILE A 160 4.48 1.36 2.12
C ILE A 160 4.91 0.58 3.35
N GLN A 161 6.22 0.46 3.54
CA GLN A 161 6.77 -0.17 4.73
C GLN A 161 6.89 0.89 5.82
N THR A 162 6.17 0.68 6.92
CA THR A 162 6.28 1.50 8.13
C THR A 162 6.74 0.61 9.28
N SER A 163 7.26 1.20 10.35
CA SER A 163 7.52 0.46 11.59
C SER A 163 6.26 -0.16 12.24
N LEU A 164 5.07 0.18 11.73
CA LEU A 164 3.77 -0.37 12.15
C LEU A 164 3.41 -1.68 11.43
N GLY A 165 4.23 -2.14 10.49
CA GLY A 165 3.96 -3.31 9.64
C GLY A 165 3.85 -2.96 8.15
N GLU A 166 3.47 -3.95 7.33
CA GLU A 166 3.30 -3.83 5.88
C GLU A 166 1.87 -3.36 5.54
N ILE A 167 1.71 -2.18 4.92
CA ILE A 167 0.43 -1.73 4.35
C ILE A 167 0.46 -2.00 2.84
N LYS A 168 -0.51 -2.79 2.35
CA LYS A 168 -0.65 -3.15 0.94
C LYS A 168 -1.69 -2.25 0.27
N GLY A 169 -1.37 -1.69 -0.89
CA GLY A 169 -2.33 -0.90 -1.69
C GLY A 169 -2.05 -0.97 -3.18
N THR A 170 -3.10 -0.92 -3.99
CA THR A 170 -3.04 -1.02 -5.45
C THR A 170 -3.01 0.36 -6.09
N ILE A 171 -2.13 0.59 -7.07
CA ILE A 171 -2.15 1.83 -7.87
C ILE A 171 -3.37 1.79 -8.80
N THR A 172 -4.26 2.77 -8.66
CA THR A 172 -5.52 2.85 -9.42
C THR A 172 -5.50 3.87 -10.53
N ASP A 173 -4.70 4.94 -10.42
CA ASP A 173 -4.58 5.98 -11.45
C ASP A 173 -3.23 6.70 -11.39
N ILE A 174 -2.77 7.24 -12.52
CA ILE A 174 -1.58 8.10 -12.58
C ILE A 174 -1.86 9.26 -13.55
N LYS A 175 -1.84 10.49 -13.02
CA LYS A 175 -2.12 11.69 -13.80
C LYS A 175 -1.26 12.87 -13.34
N ASP A 176 -0.70 13.60 -14.29
CA ASP A 176 0.07 14.83 -14.04
C ASP A 176 1.21 14.66 -13.02
N GLY A 177 1.88 13.50 -13.04
CA GLY A 177 2.96 13.20 -12.10
C GLY A 177 2.49 12.82 -10.69
N VAL A 178 1.20 12.53 -10.50
CA VAL A 178 0.65 12.07 -9.22
C VAL A 178 0.03 10.68 -9.39
N ALA A 179 0.50 9.70 -8.62
CA ALA A 179 -0.08 8.36 -8.55
C ALA A 179 -1.13 8.30 -7.43
N THR A 180 -2.30 7.72 -7.74
CA THR A 180 -3.37 7.43 -6.78
C THR A 180 -3.31 5.94 -6.42
N ILE A 181 -3.20 5.64 -5.13
CA ILE A 181 -3.07 4.30 -4.56
C ILE A 181 -4.28 4.03 -3.68
N GLU A 182 -4.97 2.93 -3.88
CA GLU A 182 -6.07 2.49 -3.04
C GLU A 182 -5.59 1.39 -2.09
N THR A 183 -5.76 1.61 -0.79
CA THR A 183 -5.41 0.68 0.29
C THR A 183 -6.68 0.25 1.03
N ASP A 184 -6.58 -0.77 1.88
CA ASP A 184 -7.66 -1.14 2.82
C ASP A 184 -8.05 0.01 3.78
N LEU A 185 -7.24 1.08 3.80
CA LEU A 185 -7.37 2.26 4.66
C LEU A 185 -7.78 3.54 3.88
N GLY A 186 -8.03 3.43 2.57
CA GLY A 186 -8.44 4.55 1.70
C GLY A 186 -7.45 4.91 0.58
N THR A 187 -7.62 6.08 -0.03
CA THR A 187 -6.83 6.53 -1.19
C THR A 187 -5.66 7.43 -0.81
N VAL A 188 -4.44 7.08 -1.23
CA VAL A 188 -3.20 7.84 -1.06
C VAL A 188 -2.80 8.46 -2.41
N LYS A 189 -2.34 9.72 -2.42
CA LYS A 189 -1.79 10.38 -3.61
C LYS A 189 -0.32 10.70 -3.38
N THR A 190 0.56 10.22 -4.26
CA THR A 190 2.00 10.49 -4.17
C THR A 190 2.52 11.18 -5.43
N ASP A 191 3.44 12.11 -5.24
CA ASP A 191 4.18 12.75 -6.32
C ASP A 191 5.24 11.79 -6.88
N VAL A 192 5.34 11.69 -8.19
CA VAL A 192 6.30 10.85 -8.93
C VAL A 192 7.16 11.66 -9.91
N SER A 193 7.23 12.98 -9.71
CA SER A 193 7.91 13.94 -10.60
C SER A 193 9.40 13.67 -10.79
N ASP A 194 10.06 12.99 -9.84
CA ASP A 194 11.49 12.69 -9.86
C ASP A 194 11.85 11.25 -10.30
N ILE A 195 10.87 10.47 -10.81
CA ILE A 195 11.19 9.16 -11.39
C ILE A 195 11.98 9.36 -12.69
N LYS A 196 13.29 9.14 -12.58
CA LYS A 196 14.24 9.26 -13.68
C LYS A 196 14.01 8.14 -14.69
N THR A 197 13.38 8.45 -15.82
CA THR A 197 13.27 7.52 -16.95
C THR A 197 14.62 7.38 -17.63
N THR A 198 15.28 6.23 -17.45
CA THR A 198 16.42 5.83 -18.29
C THR A 198 15.86 5.38 -19.64
N THR A 199 15.70 6.32 -20.56
CA THR A 199 15.39 5.99 -21.97
C THR A 199 16.71 5.71 -22.69
N GLU A 200 17.22 4.49 -22.59
CA GLU A 200 18.25 3.99 -23.50
C GLU A 200 17.61 3.09 -24.57
N ASP A 201 17.72 3.57 -25.81
CA ASP A 201 17.66 2.86 -27.09
C ASP A 201 16.43 2.00 -27.45
N THR A 202 15.51 2.59 -28.23
CA THR A 202 14.88 1.88 -29.36
C THR A 202 14.62 2.85 -30.53
N SER A 203 15.69 3.24 -31.23
CA SER A 203 15.60 3.76 -32.61
C SER A 203 15.79 2.63 -33.65
N GLY A 204 15.30 1.42 -33.32
CA GLY A 204 15.46 0.22 -34.14
C GLY A 204 14.22 -0.09 -34.96
N SER A 205 14.34 0.08 -36.28
CA SER A 205 13.59 -0.67 -37.30
C SER A 205 12.12 -0.28 -37.53
N VAL A 206 11.91 0.80 -38.27
CA VAL A 206 10.68 0.96 -39.06
C VAL A 206 10.74 -0.01 -40.25
N SER A 207 9.91 -1.05 -40.16
CA SER A 207 9.41 -1.96 -41.20
C SER A 207 9.69 -1.59 -42.67
N THR A 208 10.85 -2.03 -43.19
CA THR A 208 11.12 -2.11 -44.64
C THR A 208 10.31 -3.20 -45.35
N THR A 209 9.51 -3.98 -44.62
CA THR A 209 8.75 -5.11 -45.12
C THR A 209 7.48 -4.74 -45.90
N LEU A 210 7.03 -3.48 -45.92
CA LEU A 210 5.84 -3.09 -46.69
C LEU A 210 6.17 -2.74 -48.16
N TYR A 211 7.38 -2.22 -48.42
CA TYR A 211 7.77 -1.74 -49.75
C TYR A 211 8.14 -2.87 -50.72
N TRP A 212 8.75 -3.95 -50.23
CA TRP A 212 9.12 -5.08 -51.09
C TRP A 212 7.88 -5.86 -51.56
N GLU A 213 6.83 -5.99 -50.73
CA GLU A 213 5.58 -6.66 -51.13
C GLU A 213 4.84 -5.88 -52.23
N ILE A 214 4.77 -4.56 -52.13
CA ILE A 214 4.20 -3.70 -53.18
C ILE A 214 5.01 -3.83 -54.48
N GLY A 215 6.34 -3.88 -54.38
CA GLY A 215 7.22 -4.07 -55.54
C GLY A 215 6.97 -5.40 -56.27
N VAL A 216 6.82 -6.50 -55.52
CA VAL A 216 6.51 -7.82 -56.10
C VAL A 216 5.13 -7.83 -56.77
N LEU A 217 4.12 -7.21 -56.15
CA LEU A 217 2.76 -7.14 -56.71
C LEU A 217 2.73 -6.39 -58.06
N ILE A 218 3.46 -5.27 -58.17
CA ILE A 218 3.55 -4.49 -59.41
C ILE A 218 4.18 -5.33 -60.55
N LEU A 219 5.25 -6.09 -60.26
CA LEU A 219 5.90 -6.96 -61.26
C LEU A 219 4.98 -8.07 -61.77
N VAL A 220 4.15 -8.65 -60.91
CA VAL A 220 3.14 -9.66 -61.30
C VAL A 220 2.08 -9.04 -62.21
N ILE A 221 1.63 -7.83 -61.93
CA ILE A 221 0.64 -7.14 -62.79
C ILE A 221 1.24 -6.84 -64.17
N ILE A 222 2.49 -6.36 -64.25
CA ILE A 222 3.16 -6.07 -65.52
C ILE A 222 3.28 -7.34 -66.38
N THR A 223 3.67 -8.47 -65.78
CA THR A 223 3.81 -9.74 -66.52
C THR A 223 2.46 -10.25 -67.05
N LEU A 224 1.38 -10.14 -66.28
CA LEU A 224 0.03 -10.50 -66.74
C LEU A 224 -0.46 -9.64 -67.91
N VAL A 225 -0.18 -8.32 -67.89
CA VAL A 225 -0.54 -7.42 -68.99
C VAL A 225 0.24 -7.77 -70.27
N LEU A 226 1.52 -8.10 -70.16
CA LEU A 226 2.33 -8.51 -71.31
C LEU A 226 1.83 -9.82 -71.93
N VAL A 227 1.48 -10.81 -71.10
CA VAL A 227 0.90 -12.07 -71.58
C VAL A 227 -0.41 -11.82 -72.30
N ALA A 228 -1.30 -10.99 -71.74
CA ALA A 228 -2.56 -10.63 -72.38
C ALA A 228 -2.34 -9.91 -73.72
N TYR A 229 -1.37 -8.99 -73.79
CA TYR A 229 -1.01 -8.29 -75.03
C TYR A 229 -0.53 -9.25 -76.13
N VAL A 230 0.33 -10.21 -75.78
CA VAL A 230 0.81 -11.24 -76.72
C VAL A 230 -0.36 -12.09 -77.24
N ILE A 231 -1.27 -12.53 -76.36
CA ILE A 231 -2.45 -13.31 -76.74
C ILE A 231 -3.33 -12.51 -77.73
N ILE A 232 -3.55 -11.22 -77.48
CA ILE A 232 -4.32 -10.35 -78.38
C ILE A 232 -3.65 -10.24 -79.76
N GLN A 233 -2.33 -10.08 -79.81
CA GLN A 233 -1.60 -10.00 -81.08
C GLN A 233 -1.63 -11.31 -81.86
N VAL A 234 -1.46 -12.46 -81.18
CA VAL A 234 -1.61 -13.78 -81.81
C VAL A 234 -3.02 -13.97 -82.37
N ASN A 235 -4.05 -13.56 -81.62
CA ASN A 235 -5.44 -13.67 -82.07
C ASN A 235 -5.74 -12.73 -83.27
N LYS A 236 -5.11 -11.55 -83.32
CA LYS A 236 -5.16 -10.68 -84.51
C LYS A 236 -4.50 -11.31 -85.72
N LEU A 237 -3.32 -11.92 -85.56
CA LEU A 237 -2.61 -12.62 -86.63
C LEU A 237 -3.42 -13.82 -87.15
N SER A 238 -4.06 -14.59 -86.26
CA SER A 238 -4.97 -15.68 -86.65
C SER A 238 -6.17 -15.17 -87.44
N LYS A 239 -6.75 -14.01 -87.07
CA LYS A 239 -7.85 -13.39 -87.83
C LYS A 239 -7.44 -12.82 -89.19
N SER A 240 -6.20 -12.38 -89.34
CA SER A 240 -5.66 -11.93 -90.63
C SER A 240 -5.38 -13.10 -91.57
N ALA A 241 -4.87 -14.23 -91.05
CA ALA A 241 -4.63 -15.44 -91.84
C ALA A 241 -5.93 -16.06 -92.38
N VAL A 242 -7.00 -16.09 -91.58
CA VAL A 242 -8.33 -16.58 -92.04
C VAL A 242 -8.93 -15.70 -93.15
N LYS A 243 -8.58 -14.40 -93.19
CA LYS A 243 -9.07 -13.47 -94.22
C LYS A 243 -8.31 -13.56 -95.55
N GLU A 244 -7.07 -14.03 -95.57
CA GLU A 244 -6.34 -14.33 -96.81
C GLU A 244 -6.83 -15.66 -97.42
N GLU A 245 -7.11 -16.67 -96.59
CA GLU A 245 -7.60 -17.97 -97.06
C GLU A 245 -9.05 -17.91 -97.61
N THR A 246 -9.92 -17.03 -97.08
CA THR A 246 -11.29 -16.84 -97.63
C THR A 246 -11.36 -15.98 -98.90
N VAL A 247 -10.30 -15.27 -99.28
CA VAL A 247 -10.24 -14.53 -100.56
C VAL A 247 -9.69 -15.41 -101.68
N GLU A 248 -8.83 -16.40 -101.38
CA GLU A 248 -8.40 -17.39 -102.39
C GLU A 248 -9.47 -18.45 -102.68
N GLU A 249 -10.31 -18.86 -101.71
CA GLU A 249 -11.32 -19.91 -101.92
C GLU A 249 -12.67 -19.43 -102.53
N THR A 250 -12.76 -18.18 -103.02
CA THR A 250 -13.94 -17.66 -103.74
C THR A 250 -13.65 -17.11 -105.15
N SER A 251 -12.50 -17.45 -105.74
CA SER A 251 -12.21 -17.13 -107.16
C SER A 251 -12.13 -18.33 -108.11
N GLU A 252 -12.40 -19.55 -107.63
CA GLU A 252 -12.63 -20.73 -108.48
C GLU A 252 -14.09 -21.21 -108.41
N GLU A 253 -15.05 -20.39 -108.87
CA GLU A 253 -16.31 -20.87 -109.45
C GLU A 253 -17.08 -19.68 -110.06
N THR A 254 -16.79 -19.34 -111.33
CA THR A 254 -17.74 -19.05 -112.44
C THR A 254 -17.08 -18.22 -113.56
N GLU A 255 -16.94 -18.89 -114.72
CA GLU A 255 -16.69 -18.43 -116.11
C GLU A 255 -15.59 -17.40 -116.45
#